data_AF-A0A7W0LGE5-F1
#
_entry.id   AF-A0A7W0LGE5-F1
#
_cell.length_a   1.000
_cell.length_b   1.000
_cell.length_c   1.000
_cell.angle_alpha   90.00
_cell.angle_beta   90.00
_cell.angle_gamma   90.00
#
_symmetry.space_group_name_H-M   'P 1'
#
loop_
_entity.id
_entity.type
_entity.pdbx_description
1 polymer ?
#
loop_
_entity_poly.entity_id
_entity_poly.type
_entity_poly.pdbx_seq_one_letter_code
_entity_poly.pdbx_strand_id
1 'polypeptide(L)'
;MRGGRGRGGAAPALTARAGHNRFMWDYRWAGGGPLAAPGKYTAKLTAGGVTESRAFEVAVDPGIIKDGTTAADLADQETFLLSLRDTVNEAVQTRARLQAAMQKAGVQAAPSPGPGESTTQMIEKLQKQGTPAAKLQALWARLVSAPGTYEQPMLLDQLNSVSRVESGADQKVGMESRRRLDDLVRELKSIQAALGSL
;
A
#
# COMPACT_ATOMS: atom_id res chain seq x y z
N MET A 1 0.82 32.15 16.95
CA MET A 1 1.81 31.12 16.56
C MET A 1 1.05 29.85 16.20
N ARG A 2 1.08 29.41 14.93
CA ARG A 2 0.42 28.18 14.48
C ARG A 2 1.34 26.99 14.76
N GLY A 3 0.90 26.08 15.65
CA GLY A 3 1.61 24.84 15.96
C GLY A 3 1.71 23.95 14.73
N GLY A 4 2.93 23.49 14.44
CA GLY A 4 3.26 22.67 13.29
C GLY A 4 2.50 21.34 13.29
N ARG A 5 2.04 20.93 12.11
CA ARG A 5 1.52 19.58 11.85
C ARG A 5 2.68 18.59 12.00
N GLY A 6 2.69 17.86 13.10
CA GLY A 6 3.60 16.75 13.34
C GLY A 6 3.34 15.63 12.33
N ARG A 7 4.37 15.34 11.55
CA ARG A 7 4.52 14.22 10.63
C ARG A 7 4.38 12.89 11.42
N GLY A 8 3.52 12.00 10.96
CA GLY A 8 3.26 10.62 11.43
C GLY A 8 4.01 10.16 12.70
N GLY A 9 3.39 10.35 13.86
CA GLY A 9 3.79 9.68 15.10
C GLY A 9 3.15 8.30 15.18
N ALA A 10 3.88 7.30 15.66
CA ALA A 10 3.34 5.98 15.99
C ALA A 10 2.06 6.13 16.84
N ALA A 11 1.08 5.23 16.65
CA ALA A 11 -0.14 5.22 17.45
C ALA A 11 0.22 5.33 18.95
N PRO A 12 -0.40 6.24 19.71
CA PRO A 12 0.04 6.52 21.07
C PRO A 12 -0.03 5.27 21.93
N ALA A 13 1.11 4.78 22.41
CA ALA A 13 1.13 3.57 23.23
C ALA A 13 0.45 3.84 24.59
N LEU A 14 -0.56 3.03 24.93
CA LEU A 14 -1.14 3.04 26.27
C LEU A 14 -0.14 2.37 27.23
N THR A 15 0.13 2.98 28.39
CA THR A 15 1.04 2.35 29.36
C THR A 15 0.31 1.30 30.19
N ALA A 16 1.01 0.24 30.61
CA ALA A 16 0.49 -0.75 31.55
C ALA A 16 0.67 -0.34 33.02
N ARG A 17 1.08 0.90 33.29
CA ARG A 17 1.28 1.38 34.65
C ARG A 17 -0.07 1.58 35.34
N ALA A 18 -0.11 1.23 36.62
CA ALA A 18 -1.25 1.51 37.47
C ALA A 18 -1.55 3.02 37.49
N GLY A 19 -2.84 3.37 37.50
CA GLY A 19 -3.32 4.76 37.49
C GLY A 19 -4.00 5.16 36.18
N HIS A 20 -4.19 6.48 36.02
CA HIS A 20 -4.90 7.03 34.87
C HIS A 20 -4.03 6.99 33.61
N ASN A 21 -4.59 6.40 32.55
CA ASN A 21 -3.96 6.34 31.23
C ASN A 21 -4.82 7.12 30.22
N ARG A 22 -4.18 7.78 29.26
CA ARG A 22 -4.86 8.50 28.17
C ARG A 22 -4.38 7.98 26.82
N PHE A 23 -5.34 7.66 25.96
CA PHE A 23 -5.11 7.39 24.54
C PHE A 23 -5.80 8.45 23.71
N MET A 24 -5.12 8.96 22.69
CA MET A 24 -5.72 9.86 21.70
C MET A 24 -5.61 9.20 20.35
N TRP A 25 -6.73 8.75 19.79
CA TRP A 25 -6.74 8.22 18.43
C TRP A 25 -6.58 9.37 17.44
N ASP A 26 -5.74 9.19 16.44
CA ASP A 26 -5.54 10.11 15.33
C ASP A 26 -6.50 9.87 14.15
N TYR A 27 -7.54 9.06 14.38
CA TYR A 27 -8.54 8.63 13.39
C TYR A 27 -7.97 7.79 12.24
N ARG A 28 -6.74 7.26 12.37
CA ARG A 28 -6.13 6.43 11.33
C ARG A 28 -6.24 4.95 11.62
N TRP A 29 -6.29 4.17 10.55
CA TRP A 29 -6.05 2.74 10.60
C TRP A 29 -4.62 2.43 11.06
N ALA A 30 -4.45 1.24 11.64
CA ALA A 30 -3.15 0.75 12.11
C ALA A 30 -2.05 0.85 11.03
N GLY A 31 -0.81 1.08 11.47
CA GLY A 31 0.35 1.21 10.59
C GLY A 31 0.43 2.54 9.84
N GLY A 32 -0.29 3.58 10.30
CA GLY A 32 -0.36 4.86 9.60
C GLY A 32 -1.24 4.80 8.34
N GLY A 33 -2.28 3.96 8.38
CA GLY A 33 -3.21 3.76 7.27
C GLY A 33 -4.10 4.98 6.98
N PRO A 34 -5.13 4.79 6.12
CA PRO A 34 -6.07 5.86 5.80
C PRO A 34 -6.81 6.35 7.05
N LEU A 35 -7.45 7.51 6.91
CA LEU A 35 -8.42 7.96 7.90
C LEU A 35 -9.64 7.02 7.88
N ALA A 36 -10.20 6.77 9.06
CA ALA A 36 -11.43 6.03 9.21
C ALA A 36 -12.62 6.90 8.77
N ALA A 37 -13.55 6.36 8.00
CA ALA A 37 -14.69 7.15 7.53
C ALA A 37 -15.63 7.51 8.68
N PRO A 38 -16.43 8.58 8.54
CA PRO A 38 -17.47 8.92 9.48
C PRO A 38 -18.45 7.75 9.71
N GLY A 39 -18.84 7.52 10.96
CA GLY A 39 -19.69 6.39 11.31
C GLY A 39 -19.61 5.99 12.77
N LYS A 40 -20.20 4.83 13.10
CA LYS A 40 -20.27 4.31 14.48
C LYS A 40 -19.09 3.41 14.77
N TYR A 41 -18.39 3.69 15.86
CA TYR A 41 -17.20 2.95 16.30
C TYR A 41 -17.34 2.47 17.74
N THR A 42 -16.53 1.49 18.10
CA THR A 42 -16.42 0.99 19.47
C THR A 42 -14.97 1.01 19.91
N ALA A 43 -14.69 1.72 21.00
CA ALA A 43 -13.42 1.62 21.71
C ALA A 43 -13.49 0.41 22.62
N LYS A 44 -12.55 -0.53 22.46
CA LYS A 44 -12.42 -1.73 23.29
C LYS A 44 -11.08 -1.68 24.04
N LEU A 45 -11.13 -1.77 25.36
CA LEU A 45 -9.94 -1.88 26.22
C LEU A 45 -9.95 -3.25 26.89
N THR A 46 -8.82 -3.95 26.83
CA THR A 46 -8.64 -5.23 27.53
C THR A 46 -7.41 -5.14 28.43
N ALA A 47 -7.60 -5.37 29.73
CA ALA A 47 -6.54 -5.32 30.73
C ALA A 47 -6.82 -6.35 31.83
N GLY A 48 -5.80 -7.15 32.20
CA GLY A 48 -5.93 -8.15 33.27
C GLY A 48 -7.06 -9.17 33.07
N GLY A 49 -7.40 -9.50 31.81
CA GLY A 49 -8.51 -10.40 31.48
C GLY A 49 -9.90 -9.76 31.46
N VAL A 50 -10.05 -8.50 31.88
CA VAL A 50 -11.30 -7.75 31.79
C VAL A 50 -11.33 -6.98 30.47
N THR A 51 -12.49 -6.97 29.82
CA THR A 51 -12.74 -6.17 28.62
C THR A 51 -13.85 -5.17 28.90
N GLU A 52 -13.57 -3.90 28.60
CA GLU A 52 -14.57 -2.84 28.57
C GLU A 52 -14.72 -2.28 27.15
N SER A 53 -15.96 -1.91 26.81
CA SER A 53 -16.30 -1.33 25.52
C SER A 53 -17.10 -0.04 25.70
N ARG A 54 -16.86 0.95 24.83
CA ARG A 54 -17.67 2.17 24.72
C ARG A 54 -17.93 2.48 23.26
N ALA A 55 -19.19 2.71 22.92
CA ALA A 55 -19.60 3.13 21.59
C ALA A 55 -19.49 4.66 21.46
N PHE A 56 -19.13 5.12 20.27
CA PHE A 56 -19.09 6.54 19.91
C PHE A 56 -19.30 6.71 18.40
N GLU A 57 -19.53 7.94 17.96
CA GLU A 57 -19.73 8.27 16.56
C GLU A 57 -18.66 9.25 16.09
N VAL A 58 -18.10 8.98 14.91
CA VAL A 58 -17.17 9.86 14.20
C VAL A 58 -18.00 10.67 13.22
N ALA A 59 -18.00 12.00 13.39
CA ALA A 59 -18.74 12.91 12.53
C ALA A 59 -17.92 13.30 11.29
N VAL A 60 -18.63 13.70 10.22
CA VAL A 60 -18.05 14.30 9.02
C VAL A 60 -17.54 15.70 9.34
N ASP A 61 -16.41 16.12 8.75
CA ASP A 61 -15.98 17.53 8.82
C ASP A 61 -17.00 18.44 8.11
N PRO A 62 -17.60 19.44 8.78
CA PRO A 62 -18.56 20.35 8.15
C PRO A 62 -18.00 21.17 6.97
N GLY A 63 -16.68 21.31 6.83
CA GLY A 63 -16.04 22.03 5.74
C GLY A 63 -16.22 21.33 4.39
N ILE A 64 -16.01 20.02 4.35
CA ILE A 64 -15.99 19.23 3.09
C ILE A 64 -17.39 18.96 2.55
N ILE A 65 -18.41 19.04 3.40
CA ILE A 65 -19.83 19.00 2.99
C ILE A 65 -20.15 20.20 2.09
N LYS A 66 -19.52 21.35 2.34
CA LYS A 66 -19.72 22.57 1.52
C LYS A 66 -19.13 22.43 0.12
N ASP A 67 -18.10 21.60 -0.02
CA ASP A 67 -17.39 21.35 -1.27
C ASP A 67 -17.98 20.17 -2.07
N GLY A 68 -19.07 19.56 -1.59
CA GLY A 68 -19.81 18.51 -2.31
C GLY A 68 -19.25 17.08 -2.13
N THR A 69 -18.38 16.87 -1.15
CA THR A 69 -17.93 15.54 -0.70
C THR A 69 -18.93 15.01 0.34
N THR A 70 -19.42 13.79 0.12
CA THR A 70 -20.41 13.13 0.99
C THR A 70 -19.74 12.13 1.94
N ALA A 71 -20.45 11.72 2.99
CA ALA A 71 -19.97 10.63 3.86
C ALA A 71 -19.75 9.31 3.09
N ALA A 72 -20.53 9.07 2.03
CA ALA A 72 -20.35 7.91 1.15
C ALA A 72 -19.04 8.00 0.36
N ASP A 73 -18.68 9.18 -0.13
CA ASP A 73 -17.39 9.39 -0.82
C ASP A 73 -16.20 9.09 0.09
N LEU A 74 -16.31 9.45 1.39
CA LEU A 74 -15.27 9.18 2.39
C LEU A 74 -15.17 7.68 2.72
N ALA A 75 -16.30 6.99 2.83
CA ALA A 75 -16.33 5.53 3.02
C ALA A 75 -15.75 4.80 1.79
N ASP A 76 -16.04 5.28 0.59
CA ASP A 76 -15.46 4.79 -0.65
C ASP A 76 -13.94 5.03 -0.70
N GLN A 77 -13.49 6.20 -0.24
CA GLN A 77 -12.07 6.53 -0.14
C GLN A 77 -11.34 5.61 0.84
N GLU A 78 -11.89 5.41 2.03
CA GLU A 78 -11.36 4.47 3.02
C GLU A 78 -11.24 3.06 2.43
N THR A 79 -12.30 2.55 1.80
CA THR A 79 -12.34 1.23 1.18
C THR A 79 -11.26 1.07 0.11
N PHE A 80 -11.13 2.08 -0.76
CA PHE A 80 -10.11 2.10 -1.80
C PHE A 80 -8.69 2.09 -1.21
N LEU A 81 -8.41 2.94 -0.23
CA LEU A 81 -7.08 3.06 0.38
C LEU A 81 -6.70 1.81 1.18
N LEU A 82 -7.66 1.15 1.83
CA LEU A 82 -7.44 -0.15 2.48
C LEU A 82 -7.09 -1.23 1.46
N SER A 83 -7.83 -1.33 0.35
CA SER A 83 -7.54 -2.26 -0.75
C SER A 83 -6.15 -2.01 -1.34
N LEU A 84 -5.79 -0.74 -1.57
CA LEU A 84 -4.47 -0.36 -2.05
C LEU A 84 -3.36 -0.75 -1.06
N ARG A 85 -3.54 -0.47 0.24
CA ARG A 85 -2.59 -0.88 1.29
C ARG A 85 -2.38 -2.38 1.30
N ASP A 86 -3.46 -3.15 1.24
CA ASP A 86 -3.40 -4.61 1.26
C ASP A 86 -2.71 -5.15 -0.01
N THR A 87 -2.97 -4.54 -1.16
CA THR A 87 -2.27 -4.85 -2.43
C THR A 87 -0.76 -4.54 -2.35
N VAL A 88 -0.36 -3.42 -1.73
CA VAL A 88 1.06 -3.10 -1.49
C VAL A 88 1.70 -4.14 -0.60
N ASN A 89 1.04 -4.55 0.49
CA ASN A 89 1.54 -5.59 1.39
C ASN A 89 1.73 -6.92 0.64
N GLU A 90 0.76 -7.31 -0.19
CA GLU A 90 0.83 -8.51 -1.01
C GLU A 90 1.97 -8.45 -2.05
N ALA A 91 2.18 -7.29 -2.69
CA ALA A 91 3.29 -7.07 -3.61
C ALA A 91 4.66 -7.17 -2.91
N VAL A 92 4.79 -6.60 -1.70
CA VAL A 92 6.01 -6.71 -0.89
C VAL A 92 6.30 -8.16 -0.47
N GLN A 93 5.28 -8.91 -0.08
CA GLN A 93 5.42 -10.34 0.22
C GLN A 93 5.81 -11.14 -1.03
N THR A 94 5.22 -10.85 -2.18
CA THR A 94 5.56 -11.47 -3.47
C THR A 94 7.01 -11.19 -3.84
N ARG A 95 7.50 -9.96 -3.63
CA ARG A 95 8.91 -9.60 -3.82
C ARG A 95 9.83 -10.43 -2.93
N ALA A 96 9.49 -10.57 -1.65
CA ALA A 96 10.29 -11.35 -0.71
C ALA A 96 10.37 -12.84 -1.10
N ARG A 97 9.26 -13.44 -1.54
CA ARG A 97 9.23 -14.83 -2.04
C ARG A 97 10.07 -14.99 -3.31
N LEU A 98 9.94 -14.05 -4.24
CA LEU A 98 10.73 -14.06 -5.47
C LEU A 98 12.22 -13.90 -5.18
N GLN A 99 12.59 -12.99 -4.29
CA GLN A 99 13.98 -12.80 -3.85
C GLN A 99 14.56 -14.08 -3.23
N ALA A 100 13.79 -14.77 -2.38
CA ALA A 100 14.22 -16.04 -1.80
C ALA A 100 14.41 -17.14 -2.86
N ALA A 101 13.52 -17.21 -3.86
CA ALA A 101 13.66 -18.14 -4.98
C ALA A 101 14.91 -17.85 -5.83
N MET A 102 15.19 -16.57 -6.10
CA MET A 102 16.40 -16.12 -6.80
C MET A 102 17.67 -16.48 -6.03
N GLN A 103 17.71 -16.22 -4.72
CA GLN A 103 18.83 -16.59 -3.86
C GLN A 103 19.09 -18.10 -3.86
N LYS A 104 18.03 -18.91 -3.72
CA LYS A 104 18.12 -20.37 -3.77
C LYS A 104 18.68 -20.88 -5.11
N ALA A 105 18.33 -20.21 -6.20
CA ALA A 105 18.78 -20.56 -7.55
C ALA A 105 20.13 -19.93 -7.94
N GLY A 106 20.76 -19.13 -7.06
CA GLY A 106 22.00 -18.40 -7.38
C GLY A 106 21.81 -17.32 -8.46
N VAL A 107 20.59 -16.81 -8.63
CA VAL A 107 20.23 -15.84 -9.67
C VAL A 107 20.30 -14.43 -9.10
N GLN A 108 21.02 -13.55 -9.78
CA GLN A 108 21.08 -12.13 -9.44
C GLN A 108 19.85 -11.38 -9.96
N ALA A 109 19.57 -10.20 -9.38
CA ALA A 109 18.54 -9.29 -9.86
C ALA A 109 18.65 -9.04 -11.37
N ALA A 110 17.53 -8.72 -12.01
CA ALA A 110 17.55 -8.35 -13.42
C ALA A 110 18.51 -7.16 -13.64
N PRO A 111 19.28 -7.14 -14.74
CA PRO A 111 20.10 -5.99 -15.08
C PRO A 111 19.21 -4.76 -15.33
N SER A 112 19.80 -3.57 -15.29
CA SER A 112 19.12 -2.37 -15.80
C SER A 112 18.99 -2.45 -17.33
N PRO A 113 17.94 -1.85 -17.93
CA PRO A 113 17.82 -1.78 -19.38
C PRO A 113 19.05 -1.12 -20.03
N GLY A 114 19.44 -1.59 -21.21
CA GLY A 114 20.55 -0.99 -21.96
C GLY A 114 20.25 0.44 -22.46
N PRO A 115 21.25 1.16 -22.99
CA PRO A 115 21.04 2.50 -23.56
C PRO A 115 19.95 2.47 -24.65
N GLY A 116 18.89 3.28 -24.46
CA GLY A 116 17.75 3.35 -25.38
C GLY A 116 16.79 2.16 -25.33
N GLU A 117 17.03 1.17 -24.48
CA GLU A 117 16.14 0.02 -24.27
C GLU A 117 15.12 0.31 -23.17
N SER A 118 13.85 -0.05 -23.40
CA SER A 118 12.83 0.03 -22.36
C SER A 118 12.84 -1.20 -21.44
N THR A 119 12.33 -1.05 -20.21
CA THR A 119 12.21 -2.19 -19.29
C THR A 119 11.33 -3.29 -19.87
N THR A 120 10.28 -2.92 -20.62
CA THR A 120 9.43 -3.88 -21.32
C THR A 120 10.21 -4.70 -22.35
N GLN A 121 11.03 -4.05 -23.18
CA GLN A 121 11.87 -4.75 -24.16
C GLN A 121 12.87 -5.70 -23.50
N MET A 122 13.45 -5.28 -22.37
CA MET A 122 14.36 -6.12 -21.59
C MET A 122 13.63 -7.35 -21.02
N ILE A 123 12.44 -7.17 -20.45
CA ILE A 123 11.60 -8.28 -19.95
C ILE A 123 11.29 -9.28 -21.07
N GLU A 124 10.92 -8.79 -22.26
CA GLU A 124 10.65 -9.65 -23.42
C GLU A 124 11.89 -10.45 -23.84
N LYS A 125 13.08 -9.84 -23.83
CA LYS A 125 14.34 -10.55 -24.11
C LYS A 125 14.62 -11.64 -23.09
N LEU A 126 14.44 -11.35 -21.79
CA LEU A 126 14.59 -12.34 -20.72
C LEU A 126 13.60 -13.51 -20.88
N GLN A 127 12.34 -13.21 -21.22
CA GLN A 127 11.34 -14.24 -21.47
C GLN A 127 11.70 -15.13 -22.67
N LYS A 128 12.23 -14.55 -23.75
CA LYS A 128 12.67 -15.30 -24.95
C LYS A 128 13.85 -16.24 -24.68
N GLN A 129 14.69 -15.96 -23.68
CA GLN A 129 15.78 -16.88 -23.31
C GLN A 129 15.26 -18.20 -22.72
N GLY A 130 14.10 -18.19 -22.06
CA GLY A 130 13.43 -19.39 -21.57
C GLY A 130 14.12 -20.12 -20.40
N THR A 131 15.30 -19.68 -19.94
CA THR A 131 16.02 -20.32 -18.83
C THR A 131 15.33 -20.04 -17.49
N PRO A 132 15.45 -20.94 -16.49
CA PRO A 132 14.89 -20.69 -15.15
C PRO A 132 15.37 -19.37 -14.53
N ALA A 133 16.64 -19.03 -14.72
CA ALA A 133 17.23 -17.78 -14.26
C ALA A 133 16.58 -16.57 -14.95
N ALA A 134 16.44 -16.60 -16.27
CA ALA A 134 15.84 -15.50 -17.02
C ALA A 134 14.35 -15.30 -16.70
N LYS A 135 13.61 -16.39 -16.41
CA LYS A 135 12.22 -16.32 -15.93
C LYS A 135 12.13 -15.60 -14.59
N LEU A 136 12.97 -15.94 -13.62
CA LEU A 136 13.01 -15.26 -12.32
C LEU A 136 13.39 -13.77 -12.47
N GLN A 137 14.37 -13.46 -13.33
CA GLN A 137 14.75 -12.08 -13.63
C GLN A 137 13.61 -11.29 -14.31
N ALA A 138 12.89 -11.90 -15.25
CA ALA A 138 11.74 -11.27 -15.90
C ALA A 138 10.63 -10.96 -14.89
N LEU A 139 10.34 -11.87 -13.94
CA LEU A 139 9.38 -11.59 -12.87
C LEU A 139 9.85 -10.47 -11.94
N TRP A 140 11.15 -10.42 -11.65
CA TRP A 140 11.74 -9.38 -10.80
C TRP A 140 11.58 -8.01 -11.43
N ALA A 141 11.94 -7.89 -12.72
CA ALA A 141 11.85 -6.65 -13.49
C ALA A 141 10.40 -6.15 -13.69
N ARG A 142 9.39 -7.02 -13.56
CA ARG A 142 7.98 -6.61 -13.54
C ARG A 142 7.55 -5.98 -12.21
N LEU A 143 8.18 -6.42 -11.11
CA LEU A 143 7.78 -6.04 -9.76
C LEU A 143 8.57 -4.85 -9.21
N VAL A 144 9.86 -4.78 -9.52
CA VAL A 144 10.84 -3.85 -8.94
C VAL A 144 11.46 -2.99 -10.04
N SER A 145 11.45 -1.68 -9.85
CA SER A 145 12.14 -0.76 -10.76
C SER A 145 13.65 -0.95 -10.68
N ALA A 146 14.27 -1.00 -11.86
CA ALA A 146 15.71 -1.06 -11.95
C ALA A 146 16.31 0.29 -11.51
N PRO A 147 17.38 0.28 -10.69
CA PRO A 147 18.05 1.52 -10.29
C PRO A 147 18.71 2.20 -11.50
N GLY A 148 18.69 3.53 -11.55
CA GLY A 148 19.35 4.31 -12.60
C GLY A 148 18.83 5.74 -12.80
N THR A 149 19.26 6.38 -13.89
CA THR A 149 18.94 7.80 -14.19
C THR A 149 17.56 7.98 -14.83
N TYR A 150 17.09 6.97 -15.58
CA TYR A 150 15.79 6.96 -16.26
C TYR A 150 15.04 5.70 -15.88
N GLU A 151 14.58 5.66 -14.62
CA GLU A 151 13.87 4.51 -14.08
C GLU A 151 12.43 4.50 -14.59
N GLN A 152 12.02 3.39 -15.21
CA GLN A 152 10.61 3.14 -15.46
C GLN A 152 9.98 2.64 -14.15
N PRO A 153 8.96 3.31 -13.60
CA PRO A 153 8.29 2.84 -12.39
C PRO A 153 7.60 1.51 -12.71
N MET A 154 7.91 0.47 -11.94
CA MET A 154 7.31 -0.86 -12.04
C MET A 154 6.24 -1.04 -10.96
N LEU A 155 5.68 -2.24 -10.81
CA LEU A 155 4.46 -2.47 -10.02
C LEU A 155 4.50 -1.82 -8.62
N LEU A 156 5.58 -2.01 -7.84
CA LEU A 156 5.68 -1.43 -6.49
C LEU A 156 5.69 0.10 -6.50
N ASP A 157 6.43 0.72 -7.43
CA ASP A 157 6.50 2.18 -7.52
C ASP A 157 5.22 2.79 -8.08
N GLN A 158 4.55 2.08 -8.99
CA GLN A 158 3.24 2.45 -9.51
C GLN A 158 2.17 2.40 -8.40
N LEU A 159 2.14 1.34 -7.57
CA LEU A 159 1.26 1.28 -6.39
C LEU A 159 1.54 2.42 -5.40
N ASN A 160 2.81 2.69 -5.12
CA ASN A 160 3.20 3.82 -4.27
C ASN A 160 2.80 5.17 -4.87
N SER A 161 2.84 5.30 -6.20
CA SER A 161 2.38 6.50 -6.89
C SER A 161 0.87 6.70 -6.76
N VAL A 162 0.07 5.65 -6.95
CA VAL A 162 -1.38 5.71 -6.69
C VAL A 162 -1.65 6.10 -5.25
N SER A 163 -0.91 5.53 -4.30
CA SER A 163 -1.04 5.88 -2.88
C SER A 163 -0.77 7.36 -2.63
N ARG A 164 0.28 7.94 -3.23
CA ARG A 164 0.57 9.38 -3.10
C ARG A 164 -0.56 10.25 -3.66
N VAL A 165 -1.09 9.91 -4.84
CA VAL A 165 -2.18 10.67 -5.48
C VAL A 165 -3.45 10.66 -4.62
N GLU A 166 -3.79 9.50 -4.06
CA GLU A 166 -5.06 9.31 -3.35
C GLU A 166 -4.96 9.51 -1.83
N SER A 167 -3.75 9.73 -1.30
CA SER A 167 -3.51 9.97 0.14
C SER A 167 -4.01 11.33 0.66
N GLY A 168 -4.41 12.24 -0.23
CA GLY A 168 -5.09 13.47 0.16
C GLY A 168 -6.39 13.12 0.90
N ALA A 169 -6.55 13.61 2.12
CA ALA A 169 -7.79 13.38 2.87
C ALA A 169 -8.97 14.12 2.22
N ASP A 170 -10.18 13.59 2.43
CA ASP A 170 -11.45 14.27 2.16
C ASP A 170 -11.76 14.56 0.68
N GLN A 171 -11.30 13.67 -0.20
CA GLN A 171 -11.52 13.78 -1.64
C GLN A 171 -12.19 12.53 -2.22
N LYS A 172 -12.88 12.71 -3.34
CA LYS A 172 -13.41 11.61 -4.14
C LYS A 172 -12.26 10.88 -4.81
N VAL A 173 -12.27 9.54 -4.74
CA VAL A 173 -11.27 8.73 -5.44
C VAL A 173 -11.45 8.85 -6.94
N GLY A 174 -10.38 9.22 -7.65
CA GLY A 174 -10.39 9.39 -9.09
C GLY A 174 -10.63 8.08 -9.85
N MET A 175 -11.38 8.15 -10.96
CA MET A 175 -11.63 6.98 -11.83
C MET A 175 -10.35 6.37 -12.40
N GLU A 176 -9.36 7.23 -12.74
CA GLU A 176 -8.07 6.76 -13.24
C GLU A 176 -7.29 5.98 -12.18
N SER A 177 -7.30 6.42 -10.92
CA SER A 177 -6.65 5.70 -9.82
C SER A 177 -7.29 4.33 -9.56
N ARG A 178 -8.62 4.23 -9.70
CA ARG A 178 -9.35 2.95 -9.62
C ARG A 178 -8.92 2.00 -10.74
N ARG A 179 -8.99 2.47 -11.99
CA ARG A 179 -8.55 1.70 -13.16
C ARG A 179 -7.11 1.24 -13.02
N ARG A 180 -6.24 2.15 -12.55
CA ARG A 180 -4.83 1.86 -12.36
C ARG A 180 -4.59 0.79 -11.31
N LEU A 181 -5.30 0.85 -10.18
CA LEU A 181 -5.21 -0.19 -9.15
C LEU A 181 -5.69 -1.55 -9.69
N ASP A 182 -6.80 -1.59 -10.43
CA ASP A 182 -7.32 -2.83 -11.03
C ASP A 182 -6.29 -3.48 -11.98
N ASP A 183 -5.66 -2.68 -12.84
CA ASP A 183 -4.61 -3.16 -13.74
C ASP A 183 -3.38 -3.68 -12.97
N LEU A 184 -2.97 -2.99 -11.90
CA LEU A 184 -1.87 -3.41 -11.02
C LEU A 184 -2.18 -4.69 -10.26
N VAL A 185 -3.41 -4.88 -9.79
CA VAL A 185 -3.87 -6.11 -9.12
C VAL A 185 -3.82 -7.29 -10.10
N ARG A 186 -4.25 -7.09 -11.35
CA ARG A 186 -4.15 -8.13 -12.40
C ARG A 186 -2.70 -8.47 -12.68
N GLU A 187 -1.83 -7.46 -12.78
CA GLU A 187 -0.40 -7.67 -12.98
C GLU A 187 0.21 -8.46 -11.82
N LEU A 188 -0.06 -8.09 -10.56
CA LEU A 188 0.42 -8.78 -9.38
C LEU A 188 0.00 -10.25 -9.38
N LYS A 189 -1.28 -10.53 -9.63
CA LYS A 189 -1.80 -11.91 -9.73
C LYS A 189 -1.10 -12.72 -10.81
N SER A 190 -0.83 -12.11 -11.97
CA SER A 190 -0.10 -12.79 -13.04
C SER A 190 1.35 -13.09 -12.67
N ILE A 191 2.02 -12.22 -11.90
CA ILE A 191 3.38 -12.46 -11.37
C ILE A 191 3.36 -13.60 -10.36
N GLN A 192 2.39 -13.61 -9.45
CA GLN A 192 2.23 -14.67 -8.45
C GLN A 192 1.95 -16.03 -9.09
N ALA A 193 1.05 -16.08 -10.07
CA ALA A 193 0.75 -17.30 -10.80
C ALA A 193 1.99 -17.84 -11.54
N ALA A 194 2.74 -16.95 -12.20
CA ALA A 194 3.98 -17.33 -12.87
C ALA A 194 5.04 -17.84 -11.87
N LEU A 195 5.22 -17.17 -10.73
CA LEU A 195 6.14 -17.60 -9.68
C LEU A 195 5.74 -18.97 -9.08
N GLY A 196 4.45 -19.23 -8.92
CA GLY A 196 3.93 -20.52 -8.43
C GLY A 196 4.07 -21.67 -9.44
N SER A 197 4.36 -21.36 -10.71
CA SER A 197 4.56 -22.35 -11.79
C SER A 197 6.04 -22.66 -12.09
N LEU A 198 6.98 -21.98 -11.41
CA LEU A 198 8.43 -22.19 -11.51
C LEU A 198 8.90 -23.26 -10.52
#